data_AF-A0A368FC26-F1
#
_entry.id   AF-A0A368FC26-F1
#
_cell.length_a   1.000
_cell.length_b   1.000
_cell.length_c   1.000
_cell.angle_alpha   90.00
_cell.angle_beta   90.00
_cell.angle_gamma   90.00
#
_symmetry.space_group_name_H-M   'P 1'
#
loop_
_entity.id
_entity.type
_entity.pdbx_description
1 polymer ?
#
loop_
_entity_poly.entity_id
_entity_poly.type
_entity_poly.pdbx_seq_one_letter_code
_entity_poly.pdbx_strand_id
1 'polypeptide(L)'
;MFKKLNETHLISPMTNNNAAANKLRVKVIKANHLGRGPANIDVQQPYVVIEMDEPAQKFNTTKGINACPYWEETFDFDLTPASEEILFEVYDAGPKATPDDDKNFLGLAIVNFEEIRRSGEII
;
A
#
# COMPACT_ATOMS: atom_id res chain seq x y z
N MET A 1 -14.28 10.18 -58.74
CA MET A 1 -13.17 10.55 -57.83
C MET A 1 -13.77 11.44 -56.75
N PHE A 2 -13.87 10.97 -55.50
CA PHE A 2 -13.76 11.69 -54.20
C PHE A 2 -14.07 10.68 -53.09
N LYS A 3 -13.33 10.81 -51.98
CA LYS A 3 -12.85 9.72 -51.10
C LYS A 3 -13.86 9.36 -50.00
N LYS A 4 -14.11 8.06 -49.79
CA LYS A 4 -14.78 7.55 -48.58
C LYS A 4 -13.75 7.60 -47.44
N LEU A 5 -14.06 8.36 -46.39
CA LEU A 5 -13.21 8.51 -45.20
C LEU A 5 -13.16 7.18 -44.44
N ASN A 6 -11.96 6.76 -44.07
CA ASN A 6 -11.68 5.58 -43.27
C ASN A 6 -12.33 5.71 -41.88
N GLU A 7 -13.18 4.75 -41.53
CA GLU A 7 -13.50 4.45 -40.14
C GLU A 7 -12.22 3.97 -39.46
N THR A 8 -11.64 4.82 -38.62
CA THR A 8 -10.64 4.38 -37.66
C THR A 8 -11.40 3.60 -36.60
N HIS A 9 -11.36 2.28 -36.70
CA HIS A 9 -11.65 1.43 -35.56
C HIS A 9 -10.71 1.87 -34.44
N LEU A 10 -11.28 2.57 -33.46
CA LEU A 10 -10.69 2.75 -32.16
C LEU A 10 -10.40 1.33 -31.66
N ILE A 11 -9.12 0.95 -31.70
CA ILE A 11 -8.64 -0.23 -31.01
C ILE A 11 -8.87 0.07 -29.54
N SER A 12 -10.04 -0.34 -29.05
CA SER A 12 -10.28 -0.49 -27.63
C SER A 12 -9.13 -1.37 -27.12
N PRO A 13 -8.44 -1.02 -26.02
CA PRO A 13 -7.45 -1.91 -25.46
C PRO A 13 -8.19 -3.23 -25.19
N MET A 14 -7.87 -4.25 -25.99
CA MET A 14 -8.32 -5.60 -25.71
C MET A 14 -7.68 -5.95 -24.37
N THR A 15 -8.46 -5.85 -23.30
CA THR A 15 -8.09 -6.45 -22.03
C THR A 15 -7.97 -7.94 -22.31
N ASN A 16 -6.73 -8.38 -22.48
CA ASN A 16 -6.41 -9.78 -22.59
C ASN A 16 -6.75 -10.38 -21.22
N ASN A 17 -7.96 -10.94 -21.09
CA ASN A 17 -8.47 -11.54 -19.85
C ASN A 17 -7.64 -12.76 -19.37
N ASN A 18 -6.56 -13.11 -20.11
CA ASN A 18 -5.57 -14.13 -19.75
C ASN A 18 -4.28 -13.54 -19.12
N ALA A 19 -4.16 -12.22 -18.96
CA ALA A 19 -3.11 -11.68 -18.12
C ALA A 19 -3.47 -11.97 -16.66
N ALA A 20 -2.68 -12.79 -15.97
CA ALA A 20 -2.83 -12.98 -14.54
C ALA A 20 -2.92 -11.61 -13.87
N ALA A 21 -3.88 -11.43 -12.95
CA ALA A 21 -4.03 -10.17 -12.22
C ALA A 21 -2.68 -9.82 -11.58
N ASN A 22 -2.02 -8.80 -12.14
CA ASN A 22 -0.67 -8.38 -11.79
C ASN A 22 -0.69 -7.04 -11.07
N LYS A 23 -1.83 -6.69 -10.46
CA LYS A 23 -1.98 -5.47 -9.66
C LYS A 23 -2.52 -5.84 -8.30
N LEU A 24 -1.93 -5.26 -7.26
CA LEU A 24 -2.43 -5.32 -5.90
C LEU A 24 -2.93 -3.94 -5.49
N ARG A 25 -4.17 -3.86 -5.03
CA ARG A 25 -4.71 -2.65 -4.43
C ARG A 25 -4.66 -2.77 -2.92
N VAL A 26 -3.96 -1.84 -2.27
CA VAL A 26 -3.82 -1.75 -0.82
C VAL A 26 -4.60 -0.55 -0.34
N LYS A 27 -5.57 -0.75 0.57
CA LYS A 27 -6.29 0.34 1.23
C LYS A 27 -5.90 0.40 2.70
N VAL A 28 -5.19 1.46 3.09
CA VAL A 28 -4.83 1.73 4.48
C VAL A 28 -5.97 2.50 5.14
N ILE A 29 -6.77 1.79 5.93
CA ILE A 29 -8.02 2.33 6.51
C ILE A 29 -7.73 3.09 7.80
N LYS A 30 -7.24 2.38 8.82
CA LYS A 30 -7.05 2.91 10.18
C LYS A 30 -6.07 2.08 10.99
N ALA A 31 -5.57 2.65 12.07
CA ALA A 31 -4.93 1.91 13.16
C ALA A 31 -5.63 2.19 14.49
N ASN A 32 -5.48 1.31 15.47
CA ASN A 32 -6.06 1.51 16.79
C ASN A 32 -4.99 1.33 17.85
N HIS A 33 -4.97 2.23 18.83
CA HIS A 33 -4.15 2.11 20.04
C HIS A 33 -2.62 2.05 19.80
N LEU A 34 -2.12 2.81 18.84
CA LEU A 34 -0.68 2.98 18.61
C LEU A 34 0.02 3.53 19.87
N GLY A 35 1.29 3.15 20.08
CA GLY A 35 2.11 3.64 21.19
C GLY A 35 1.79 3.04 22.58
N ARG A 36 0.84 2.10 22.68
CA ARG A 36 0.52 1.37 23.92
C ARG A 36 1.51 0.22 24.15
N GLY A 37 2.72 0.55 24.58
CA GLY A 37 3.75 -0.39 25.03
C GLY A 37 4.55 0.21 26.19
N PRO A 38 5.58 -0.48 26.73
CA PRO A 38 6.40 0.04 27.84
C PRO A 38 7.03 1.42 27.55
N ALA A 39 7.12 1.82 26.29
CA ALA A 39 7.59 3.13 25.86
C ALA A 39 6.56 4.28 25.98
N ASN A 40 5.26 3.99 26.15
CA ASN A 40 4.16 4.97 26.25
C ASN A 40 4.37 6.23 25.37
N ILE A 41 4.57 6.02 24.07
CA ILE A 41 4.87 7.12 23.14
C ILE A 41 3.59 7.94 22.96
N ASP A 42 3.68 9.26 23.18
CA ASP A 42 2.64 10.22 22.80
C ASP A 42 2.56 10.28 21.27
N VAL A 43 1.80 9.38 20.64
CA VAL A 43 1.59 9.36 19.18
C VAL A 43 0.75 10.58 18.78
N GLN A 44 1.28 11.41 17.88
CA GLN A 44 0.65 12.67 17.45
C GLN A 44 0.32 12.66 15.96
N GLN A 45 1.29 12.26 15.12
CA GLN A 45 1.22 12.32 13.67
C GLN A 45 1.69 10.99 13.06
N PRO A 46 0.96 9.89 13.29
CA PRO A 46 1.37 8.59 12.76
C PRO A 46 1.20 8.53 11.25
N TYR A 47 2.08 7.82 10.55
CA TYR A 47 1.93 7.51 9.13
C TYR A 47 2.39 6.08 8.87
N VAL A 48 1.94 5.52 7.76
CA VAL A 48 2.30 4.17 7.34
C VAL A 48 3.21 4.26 6.12
N VAL A 49 4.36 3.59 6.20
CA VAL A 49 5.20 3.25 5.06
C VAL A 49 4.76 1.89 4.56
N ILE A 50 4.40 1.80 3.29
CA ILE A 50 4.07 0.54 2.61
C ILE A 50 5.16 0.27 1.59
N GLU A 51 5.85 -0.86 1.73
CA GLU A 51 6.98 -1.24 0.88
C GLU A 51 6.80 -2.66 0.35
N MET A 52 7.03 -2.86 -0.94
CA MET A 52 7.00 -4.16 -1.59
C MET A 52 8.38 -4.46 -2.17
N ASP A 53 8.73 -5.74 -2.22
CA ASP A 53 10.05 -6.26 -2.61
C ASP A 53 10.39 -6.07 -4.10
N GLU A 54 9.82 -6.85 -5.02
CA GLU A 54 10.19 -6.87 -6.45
C GLU A 54 8.94 -6.76 -7.33
N PRO A 55 8.79 -5.69 -8.14
CA PRO A 55 9.67 -4.54 -8.22
C PRO A 55 9.53 -3.66 -6.98
N ALA A 56 10.66 -3.13 -6.51
CA ALA A 56 10.71 -2.28 -5.33
C ALA A 56 9.77 -1.08 -5.49
N GLN A 57 8.74 -1.03 -4.65
CA GLN A 57 7.71 0.00 -4.67
C GLN A 57 7.44 0.44 -3.24
N LYS A 58 7.49 1.75 -3.00
CA LYS A 58 7.33 2.34 -1.67
C LYS A 58 6.35 3.51 -1.73
N PHE A 59 5.38 3.50 -0.82
CA PHE A 59 4.40 4.56 -0.65
C PHE A 59 4.29 4.94 0.81
N ASN A 60 3.84 6.16 1.08
CA ASN A 60 3.54 6.62 2.41
C ASN A 60 2.11 7.16 2.44
N THR A 61 1.39 6.91 3.53
CA THR A 61 0.18 7.67 3.83
C THR A 61 0.51 9.11 4.18
N THR A 62 -0.50 9.96 4.15
CA THR A 62 -0.45 11.21 4.89
C THR A 62 -0.28 10.96 6.40
N LYS A 63 0.10 12.01 7.12
CA LYS A 63 0.16 11.98 8.59
C LYS A 63 -1.26 11.99 9.15
N GLY A 64 -1.56 10.96 9.92
CA GLY A 64 -2.78 10.85 10.70
C GLY A 64 -2.75 11.74 11.94
N ILE A 65 -3.74 11.54 12.81
CA ILE A 65 -3.89 12.28 14.06
C ILE A 65 -4.03 11.26 15.17
N ASN A 66 -3.29 11.46 16.27
CA ASN A 66 -3.37 10.69 17.52
C ASN A 66 -3.10 9.17 17.37
N ALA A 67 -3.29 8.40 18.44
CA ALA A 67 -3.01 6.96 18.49
C ALA A 67 -4.03 6.06 17.77
N CYS A 68 -5.14 6.61 17.28
CA CYS A 68 -6.21 5.91 16.55
C CYS A 68 -6.54 6.62 15.22
N PRO A 69 -5.58 6.72 14.29
CA PRO A 69 -5.74 7.44 13.03
C PRO A 69 -6.66 6.71 12.05
N TYR A 70 -7.31 7.48 11.18
CA TYR A 70 -8.04 7.03 9.99
C TYR A 70 -7.42 7.71 8.77
N TRP A 71 -6.90 6.94 7.82
CA TRP A 71 -6.28 7.45 6.59
C TRP A 71 -7.20 7.34 5.39
N GLU A 72 -7.87 6.18 5.22
CA GLU A 72 -8.72 5.89 4.06
C GLU A 72 -7.99 6.06 2.70
N GLU A 73 -6.67 5.83 2.69
CA GLU A 73 -5.83 6.02 1.51
C GLU A 73 -5.66 4.71 0.72
N THR A 74 -5.57 4.80 -0.60
CA THR A 74 -5.46 3.64 -1.50
C THR A 74 -4.22 3.76 -2.38
N PHE A 75 -3.48 2.67 -2.49
CA PHE A 75 -2.25 2.55 -3.26
C PHE A 75 -2.38 1.35 -4.20
N ASP A 76 -1.95 1.52 -5.45
CA ASP A 76 -1.92 0.45 -6.44
C ASP A 76 -0.46 0.05 -6.69
N PHE A 77 -0.18 -1.24 -6.54
CA PHE A 77 1.13 -1.85 -6.75
C PHE A 77 1.08 -2.74 -7.98
N ASP A 78 2.16 -2.73 -8.76
CA ASP A 78 2.36 -3.68 -9.86
C ASP A 78 3.11 -4.91 -9.33
N LEU A 79 2.51 -6.10 -9.49
CA LEU A 79 3.07 -7.39 -9.10
C LEU A 79 3.82 -8.05 -10.27
N THR A 80 4.87 -8.80 -9.92
CA THR A 80 5.54 -9.74 -10.82
C THR A 80 5.54 -11.14 -10.19
N PRO A 81 5.93 -12.19 -10.93
CA PRO A 81 6.16 -13.51 -10.34
C PRO A 81 7.26 -13.54 -9.27
N ALA A 82 8.12 -12.51 -9.20
CA ALA A 82 9.16 -12.37 -8.20
C ALA A 82 8.71 -11.60 -6.95
N SER A 83 7.49 -11.04 -6.93
CA SER A 83 6.95 -10.40 -5.73
C SER A 83 6.57 -11.44 -4.69
N GLU A 84 7.16 -11.39 -3.50
CA GLU A 84 6.96 -12.37 -2.43
C GLU A 84 6.18 -11.78 -1.25
N GLU A 85 6.48 -10.53 -0.87
CA GLU A 85 5.91 -9.90 0.32
C GLU A 85 5.68 -8.39 0.22
N ILE A 86 4.82 -7.90 1.11
CA ILE A 86 4.60 -6.48 1.35
C ILE A 86 4.73 -6.18 2.84
N LEU A 87 5.49 -5.14 3.14
CA LEU A 87 5.83 -4.62 4.45
C LEU A 87 5.02 -3.36 4.75
N PHE A 88 4.51 -3.29 5.97
CA PHE A 88 3.87 -2.12 6.54
C PHE A 88 4.63 -1.73 7.81
N GLU A 89 5.13 -0.50 7.83
CA GLU A 89 5.76 0.07 9.02
C GLU A 89 5.00 1.32 9.43
N VAL A 90 4.76 1.47 10.73
CA VAL A 90 4.07 2.64 11.28
C VAL A 90 5.07 3.45 12.08
N TYR A 91 5.12 4.77 11.83
CA TYR A 91 6.00 5.70 12.52
C TYR A 91 5.21 6.91 13.02
N ASP A 92 5.70 7.59 14.06
CA ASP A 92 5.22 8.92 14.47
C ASP A 92 6.11 10.04 13.91
N ALA A 93 5.52 11.00 13.20
CA ALA A 93 6.24 12.20 12.73
C ALA A 93 5.80 13.47 13.47
N GLY A 94 5.39 13.32 14.73
CA GLY A 94 4.94 14.43 15.58
C GLY A 94 6.06 15.41 15.92
N PRO A 95 5.75 16.57 16.54
CA PRO A 95 6.77 17.56 16.91
C PRO A 95 7.84 17.05 17.88
N LYS A 96 7.54 15.98 18.63
CA LYS A 96 8.47 15.30 19.55
C LYS A 96 9.25 14.16 18.87
N ALA A 97 8.95 13.85 17.60
CA ALA A 97 9.65 12.83 16.84
C ALA A 97 11.13 13.21 16.73
N THR A 98 11.99 12.23 16.95
CA THR A 98 13.44 12.46 16.90
C THR A 98 13.96 12.24 15.48
N PRO A 99 15.15 12.75 15.11
CA PRO A 99 15.77 12.42 13.82
C PRO A 99 16.17 10.94 13.67
N ASP A 100 16.08 10.17 14.76
CA ASP A 100 16.35 8.74 14.82
C ASP A 100 15.03 7.99 14.60
N ASP A 101 14.86 7.46 13.38
CA ASP A 101 13.61 6.82 12.95
C ASP A 101 13.24 5.61 13.83
N ASP A 102 14.25 4.91 14.39
CA ASP A 102 14.05 3.79 15.31
C ASP A 102 13.27 4.21 16.58
N LYS A 103 13.42 5.47 17.00
CA LYS A 103 12.68 6.00 18.17
C LYS A 103 11.24 6.40 17.85
N ASN A 104 10.92 6.59 16.57
CA ASN A 104 9.59 6.97 16.11
C ASN A 104 8.78 5.77 15.64
N PHE A 105 9.40 4.59 15.55
CA PHE A 105 8.77 3.35 15.13
C PHE A 105 7.67 2.89 16.11
N LEU A 106 6.51 2.55 15.56
CA LEU A 106 5.31 2.17 16.30
C LEU A 106 4.88 0.73 16.05
N GLY A 107 5.40 0.08 15.00
CA GLY A 107 5.09 -1.31 14.70
C GLY A 107 5.33 -1.67 13.24
N LEU A 108 5.40 -2.98 13.00
CA LEU A 108 5.65 -3.59 11.69
C LEU A 108 4.70 -4.76 11.46
N ALA A 109 4.28 -4.92 10.22
CA ALA A 109 3.55 -6.09 9.75
C ALA A 109 4.06 -6.47 8.35
N ILE A 110 4.25 -7.76 8.13
CA ILE A 110 4.65 -8.31 6.83
C ILE A 110 3.55 -9.25 6.37
N VAL A 111 3.17 -9.15 5.11
CA VAL A 111 2.16 -10.02 4.50
C VAL A 111 2.77 -10.70 3.29
N ASN A 112 2.75 -12.03 3.30
CA ASN A 112 3.22 -12.84 2.19
C ASN A 112 2.12 -12.99 1.12
N PHE A 113 2.47 -12.81 -0.16
CA PHE A 113 1.50 -12.88 -1.25
C PHE A 113 1.00 -14.29 -1.57
N GLU A 114 1.73 -15.33 -1.18
CA GLU A 114 1.27 -16.72 -1.28
C GLU A 114 0.04 -16.95 -0.38
N GLU A 115 0.01 -16.35 0.82
CA GLU A 115 -1.13 -16.42 1.73
C GLU A 115 -2.36 -15.70 1.15
N ILE A 116 -2.16 -14.51 0.59
CA ILE A 116 -3.25 -13.73 -0.04
C ILE A 116 -3.83 -14.50 -1.23
N ARG A 117 -3.00 -15.09 -2.10
CA ARG A 117 -3.46 -15.87 -3.25
C ARG A 117 -4.34 -17.05 -2.82
N ARG A 118 -3.92 -17.81 -1.80
CA ARG A 118 -4.73 -18.92 -1.24
C ARG A 118 -6.05 -18.43 -0.64
N SER A 119 -6.05 -17.26 0.01
CA SER A 119 -7.26 -16.73 0.63
C SER A 119 -8.36 -16.36 -0.37
N GLY A 120 -7.98 -16.04 -1.61
CA GLY A 120 -8.92 -15.73 -2.71
C GLY A 120 -9.48 -16.94 -3.43
N GLU A 121 -8.92 -18.15 -3.24
CA GLU A 121 -9.38 -19.38 -3.89
C GLU A 121 -10.58 -20.04 -3.19
N ILE A 122 -10.93 -19.59 -1.98
CA ILE A 122 -12.04 -20.15 -1.16
C ILE A 122 -13.33 -19.31 -1.32
N ILE A 123 -13.52 -18.61 -2.45
CA ILE A 123 -14.76 -17.86 -2.73
C ILE A 123 -15.44 -18.41 -3.98
#